data_AF-A0A7V9C9J4-F1
#
_entry.id   AF-A0A7V9C9J4-F1
#
_cell.length_a   1.000
_cell.length_b   1.000
_cell.length_c   1.000
_cell.angle_alpha   90.00
_cell.angle_beta   90.00
_cell.angle_gamma   90.00
#
_symmetry.space_group_name_H-M   'P 1'
#
loop_
_entity.id
_entity.type
_entity.pdbx_description
1 polymer ?
#
loop_
_entity_poly.entity_id
_entity_poly.type
_entity_poly.pdbx_seq_one_letter_code
_entity_poly.pdbx_strand_id
1 'polypeptide(L)'
;KYRKRCVGGFGDIATFSFYGNKIITTGEGGMVVTDNQELAKKVRLLKGQGMDTSRRYWFPVVGYNYRMTNVQAAIGLAQLERIDWFIERRREVARWYDDLLKDFSVIKTPVEASWAKNVYWLYSVCLSEDYNRDLLIAQLLEEGIETRPFFYPLHHMPPYLADNEEANCPVAVELAARGLSLPSSATLTEEDVTYIVGVLRACLQKQVDDRKQRAD
;
A
#
# COMPACT_ATOMS: atom_id res chain seq x y z
N LYS A 1 2.24 13.10 -5.83
CA LYS A 1 3.26 14.17 -6.00
C LYS A 1 3.71 14.64 -4.62
N TYR A 2 4.96 15.08 -4.47
CA TYR A 2 5.51 15.70 -3.25
C TYR A 2 6.12 17.05 -3.63
N ARG A 3 5.62 18.15 -3.05
CA ARG A 3 6.06 19.53 -3.36
C ARG A 3 6.21 19.77 -4.87
N LYS A 4 5.15 19.44 -5.62
CA LYS A 4 5.06 19.52 -7.10
C LYS A 4 5.94 18.51 -7.89
N ARG A 5 6.86 17.77 -7.26
CA ARG A 5 7.65 16.71 -7.93
C ARG A 5 6.91 15.36 -7.92
N CYS A 6 7.12 14.53 -8.94
CA CYS A 6 6.62 13.15 -8.93
C CYS A 6 7.34 12.30 -7.89
N VAL A 7 6.63 11.35 -7.29
CA VAL A 7 7.24 10.33 -6.41
C VAL A 7 8.21 9.50 -7.24
N GLY A 8 9.37 9.20 -6.66
CA GLY A 8 10.50 8.59 -7.36
C GLY A 8 11.41 9.56 -8.10
N GLY A 9 11.03 10.84 -8.20
CA GLY A 9 11.92 11.88 -8.69
C GLY A 9 12.91 12.36 -7.62
N PHE A 10 12.59 12.29 -6.33
CA PHE A 10 13.47 12.78 -5.26
C PHE A 10 14.27 11.63 -4.63
N GLY A 11 15.48 11.93 -4.13
CA GLY A 11 16.45 10.95 -3.62
C GLY A 11 17.44 10.46 -4.68
N ASP A 12 18.36 9.57 -4.30
CA ASP A 12 19.35 9.00 -5.23
C ASP A 12 18.77 7.88 -6.10
N ILE A 13 17.95 7.02 -5.51
CA ILE A 13 17.26 5.89 -6.16
C ILE A 13 15.85 5.78 -5.56
N ALA A 14 14.87 5.46 -6.41
CA ALA A 14 13.56 5.00 -5.97
C ALA A 14 13.18 3.68 -6.65
N THR A 15 12.34 2.91 -5.97
CA THR A 15 11.84 1.63 -6.46
C THR A 15 10.32 1.61 -6.49
N PHE A 16 9.77 0.90 -7.47
CA PHE A 16 8.34 0.67 -7.63
C PHE A 16 8.07 -0.82 -7.72
N SER A 17 6.96 -1.24 -7.12
CA SER A 17 6.41 -2.59 -7.27
C SER A 17 5.26 -2.54 -8.28
N PHE A 18 5.19 -3.55 -9.14
CA PHE A 18 4.11 -3.79 -10.09
C PHE A 18 3.41 -5.12 -9.80
N TYR A 19 3.29 -5.48 -8.52
CA TYR A 19 2.52 -6.64 -8.09
C TYR A 19 1.03 -6.49 -8.43
N GLY A 20 0.29 -7.60 -8.46
CA GLY A 20 -1.14 -7.69 -8.79
C GLY A 20 -2.04 -6.62 -8.15
N ASN A 21 -1.76 -6.23 -6.91
CA ASN A 21 -2.59 -5.28 -6.16
C ASN A 21 -2.13 -3.81 -6.20
N LYS A 22 -1.09 -3.48 -6.98
CA LYS A 22 -0.55 -2.12 -7.09
C LYS A 22 -1.38 -1.27 -8.05
N ILE A 23 -1.11 0.05 -8.08
CA ILE A 23 -1.84 1.01 -8.92
C ILE A 23 -1.82 0.59 -10.40
N ILE A 24 -0.64 0.19 -10.86
CA ILE A 24 -0.43 -0.52 -12.12
C ILE A 24 0.24 -1.85 -11.82
N THR A 25 0.00 -2.85 -12.65
CA THR A 25 0.52 -4.21 -12.43
C THR A 25 1.19 -4.78 -13.67
N THR A 26 2.13 -5.71 -13.46
CA THR A 26 2.67 -6.60 -14.48
C THR A 26 2.49 -8.07 -14.08
N GLY A 27 1.51 -8.34 -13.19
CA GLY A 27 1.41 -9.59 -12.42
C GLY A 27 2.45 -9.61 -11.30
N GLU A 28 3.70 -9.80 -11.70
CA GLU A 28 4.90 -9.61 -10.86
C GLU A 28 5.85 -8.66 -11.56
N GLY A 29 6.53 -7.79 -10.81
CA GLY A 29 7.53 -6.89 -11.39
C GLY A 29 7.85 -5.67 -10.55
N GLY A 30 8.78 -4.87 -11.07
CA GLY A 30 9.17 -3.62 -10.45
C GLY A 30 10.05 -2.76 -11.35
N MET A 31 10.35 -1.56 -10.88
CA MET A 31 11.20 -0.59 -11.56
C MET A 31 12.15 0.05 -10.56
N VAL A 32 13.37 0.32 -11.01
CA VAL A 32 14.33 1.19 -10.31
C VAL A 32 14.47 2.46 -11.14
N VAL A 33 14.33 3.63 -10.52
CA VAL A 33 14.52 4.94 -11.17
C VAL A 33 15.61 5.73 -10.45
N THR A 34 16.40 6.48 -11.21
CA THR A 34 17.48 7.35 -10.72
C THR A 34 17.85 8.35 -11.80
N ASP A 35 18.25 9.56 -11.40
CA ASP A 35 18.83 10.57 -12.29
C ASP A 35 20.36 10.38 -12.43
N ASN A 36 20.97 9.50 -11.63
CA ASN A 36 22.42 9.25 -11.64
C ASN A 36 22.80 8.16 -12.64
N GLN A 37 23.56 8.53 -13.67
CA GLN A 37 23.98 7.61 -14.74
C GLN A 37 24.87 6.47 -14.26
N GLU A 38 25.73 6.71 -13.26
CA GLU A 38 26.62 5.67 -12.71
C GLU A 38 25.82 4.64 -11.91
N LEU A 39 24.82 5.08 -11.13
CA LEU A 39 23.89 4.18 -10.46
C LEU A 39 23.05 3.38 -11.47
N ALA A 40 22.55 4.02 -12.54
CA ALA A 40 21.80 3.35 -13.60
C ALA A 40 22.63 2.25 -14.30
N LYS A 41 23.91 2.53 -14.62
CA LYS A 41 24.84 1.53 -15.17
C LYS A 41 25.04 0.36 -14.21
N LYS A 42 25.29 0.65 -12.93
CA LYS A 42 25.50 -0.37 -11.89
C LYS A 42 24.27 -1.27 -11.70
N VAL A 43 23.07 -0.69 -11.64
CA VAL A 43 21.80 -1.44 -11.54
C VAL A 43 21.60 -2.33 -12.75
N ARG A 44 21.86 -1.85 -13.97
CA ARG A 44 21.74 -2.67 -15.20
C ARG A 44 22.73 -3.83 -15.22
N LEU A 45 23.97 -3.60 -14.80
CA LEU A 45 24.99 -4.65 -14.67
C LEU A 45 24.55 -5.73 -13.69
N LEU A 46 24.17 -5.34 -12.47
CA LEU A 46 23.73 -6.28 -11.43
C LEU A 46 22.46 -7.06 -11.83
N LYS A 47 21.48 -6.40 -12.46
CA LYS A 47 20.27 -7.06 -13.01
C LYS A 47 20.59 -8.07 -14.13
N GLY A 48 21.72 -7.89 -14.80
CA GLY A 48 22.17 -8.62 -15.98
C GLY A 48 23.10 -9.79 -15.69
N GLN A 49 23.00 -10.44 -14.52
CA GLN A 49 23.96 -11.44 -14.03
C GLN A 49 25.40 -10.91 -13.83
N GLY A 50 25.61 -9.58 -13.85
CA GLY A 50 26.95 -9.00 -13.78
C GLY A 50 27.76 -9.16 -15.06
N MET A 51 27.12 -9.47 -16.20
CA MET A 51 27.82 -9.69 -17.48
C MET A 51 28.34 -8.39 -18.09
N ASP A 52 29.59 -8.41 -18.54
CA ASP A 52 30.20 -7.36 -19.34
C ASP A 52 29.46 -7.20 -20.68
N THR A 53 29.03 -5.97 -21.00
CA THR A 53 28.29 -5.67 -22.24
C THR A 53 29.15 -5.75 -23.50
N SER A 54 30.47 -5.67 -23.37
CA SER A 54 31.45 -5.73 -24.46
C SER A 54 32.02 -7.12 -24.69
N ARG A 55 31.90 -8.03 -23.71
CA ARG A 55 32.46 -9.37 -23.75
C ARG A 55 31.47 -10.43 -23.26
N ARG A 56 30.91 -11.18 -24.20
CA ARG A 56 29.90 -12.22 -23.93
C ARG A 56 30.42 -13.28 -22.96
N TYR A 57 29.61 -13.64 -21.97
CA TYR A 57 29.91 -14.62 -20.90
C TYR A 57 31.13 -14.29 -20.04
N TRP A 58 31.56 -13.04 -20.01
CA TRP A 58 32.54 -12.53 -19.05
C TRP A 58 31.83 -11.78 -17.93
N PHE A 59 32.16 -12.09 -16.68
CA PHE A 59 31.45 -11.60 -15.49
C PHE A 59 32.45 -10.94 -14.52
N PRO A 60 32.67 -9.62 -14.60
CA PRO A 60 33.59 -8.92 -13.70
C PRO A 60 33.10 -8.82 -12.25
N VAL A 61 31.79 -9.03 -12.01
CA VAL A 61 31.18 -8.94 -10.68
C VAL A 61 30.11 -10.01 -10.51
N VAL A 62 29.79 -10.36 -9.26
CA VAL A 62 28.60 -11.16 -8.95
C VAL A 62 27.36 -10.30 -9.18
N GLY A 63 26.46 -10.76 -10.06
CA GLY A 63 25.15 -10.15 -10.27
C GLY A 63 24.00 -11.13 -10.04
N TYR A 64 22.83 -10.76 -10.53
CA TYR A 64 21.57 -11.46 -10.33
C TYR A 64 20.78 -11.57 -11.64
N ASN A 65 19.84 -12.51 -11.69
CA ASN A 65 18.85 -12.60 -12.76
C ASN A 65 17.54 -11.92 -12.33
N TYR A 66 17.52 -10.59 -12.31
CA TYR A 66 16.34 -9.79 -11.96
C TYR A 66 15.69 -9.13 -13.18
N ARG A 67 15.82 -9.75 -14.35
CA ARG A 67 15.27 -9.20 -15.61
C ARG A 67 13.75 -9.38 -15.64
N MET A 68 13.06 -8.32 -16.05
CA MET A 68 11.65 -8.38 -16.46
C MET A 68 11.54 -9.00 -17.86
N THR A 69 10.52 -9.83 -18.07
CA THR A 69 10.22 -10.40 -19.39
C THR A 69 9.50 -9.40 -20.29
N ASN A 70 9.55 -9.59 -21.62
CA ASN A 70 8.79 -8.75 -22.54
C ASN A 70 7.27 -8.83 -22.34
N VAL A 71 6.76 -9.98 -21.86
CA VAL A 71 5.32 -10.14 -21.54
C VAL A 71 4.94 -9.22 -20.38
N GLN A 72 5.70 -9.23 -19.29
CA GLN A 72 5.48 -8.31 -18.15
C GLN A 72 5.59 -6.85 -18.61
N ALA A 73 6.58 -6.52 -19.44
CA ALA A 73 6.77 -5.17 -19.95
C ALA A 73 5.59 -4.70 -20.84
N ALA A 74 5.02 -5.58 -21.66
CA ALA A 74 3.85 -5.27 -22.49
C ALA A 74 2.61 -4.94 -21.64
N ILE A 75 2.36 -5.74 -20.59
CA ILE A 75 1.28 -5.46 -19.63
C ILE A 75 1.51 -4.11 -18.95
N GLY A 76 2.74 -3.87 -18.48
CA GLY A 76 3.11 -2.64 -17.79
C GLY A 76 2.97 -1.40 -18.68
N LEU A 77 3.31 -1.50 -19.97
CA LEU A 77 3.15 -0.42 -20.93
C LEU A 77 1.67 -0.05 -21.11
N ALA A 78 0.80 -1.04 -21.36
CA ALA A 78 -0.63 -0.83 -21.50
C ALA A 78 -1.29 -0.26 -20.22
N GLN A 79 -0.78 -0.66 -19.05
CA GLN A 79 -1.23 -0.10 -17.76
C GLN A 79 -0.77 1.35 -17.57
N LEU A 80 0.48 1.67 -17.95
CA LEU A 80 1.05 3.00 -17.82
C LEU A 80 0.31 4.02 -18.71
N GLU A 81 -0.12 3.63 -19.90
CA GLU A 81 -0.96 4.45 -20.79
C GLU A 81 -2.28 4.90 -20.14
N ARG A 82 -2.74 4.17 -19.11
CA ARG A 82 -3.99 4.44 -18.38
C ARG A 82 -3.77 4.93 -16.95
N ILE A 83 -2.55 5.28 -16.56
CA ILE A 83 -2.20 5.59 -15.17
C ILE A 83 -3.03 6.73 -14.58
N ASP A 84 -3.31 7.78 -15.37
CA ASP A 84 -4.11 8.92 -14.91
C ASP A 84 -5.55 8.50 -14.61
N TRP A 85 -6.13 7.61 -15.42
CA TRP A 85 -7.46 7.05 -15.17
C TRP A 85 -7.48 6.25 -13.85
N PHE A 86 -6.48 5.39 -13.62
CA PHE A 86 -6.40 4.61 -12.37
C PHE A 86 -6.26 5.52 -11.13
N ILE A 87 -5.43 6.56 -11.22
CA ILE A 87 -5.22 7.51 -10.12
C ILE A 87 -6.51 8.28 -9.83
N GLU A 88 -7.14 8.87 -10.84
CA GLU A 88 -8.34 9.67 -10.62
C GLU A 88 -9.51 8.82 -10.13
N ARG A 89 -9.67 7.59 -10.63
CA ARG A 89 -10.67 6.66 -10.09
C ARG A 89 -10.47 6.36 -8.60
N ARG A 90 -9.24 6.06 -8.18
CA ARG A 90 -8.97 5.78 -6.75
C ARG A 90 -9.14 7.00 -5.86
N ARG A 91 -8.81 8.18 -6.37
CA ARG A 91 -9.09 9.45 -5.67
C ARG A 91 -10.59 9.71 -5.53
N GLU A 92 -11.39 9.29 -6.50
CA GLU A 92 -12.85 9.40 -6.41
C GLU A 92 -13.44 8.43 -5.39
N VAL A 93 -12.99 7.17 -5.38
CA VAL A 93 -13.32 6.20 -4.31
C VAL A 93 -12.96 6.76 -2.93
N ALA A 94 -11.78 7.36 -2.80
CA ALA A 94 -11.35 7.98 -1.54
C ALA A 94 -12.28 9.12 -1.10
N ARG A 95 -12.76 9.96 -2.03
CA ARG A 95 -13.73 11.03 -1.71
C ARG A 95 -15.05 10.47 -1.21
N TRP A 96 -15.58 9.42 -1.82
CA TRP A 96 -16.80 8.77 -1.33
C TRP A 96 -16.63 8.24 0.09
N TYR A 97 -15.48 7.62 0.39
CA TYR A 97 -15.19 7.21 1.76
C TYR A 97 -15.06 8.40 2.72
N ASP A 98 -14.33 9.46 2.36
CA ASP A 98 -14.19 10.66 3.19
C ASP A 98 -15.58 11.26 3.52
N ASP A 99 -16.45 11.38 2.52
CA ASP A 99 -17.79 11.94 2.68
C ASP A 99 -18.70 11.07 3.57
N LEU A 100 -18.65 9.75 3.41
CA LEU A 100 -19.46 8.80 4.18
C LEU A 100 -18.93 8.55 5.60
N LEU A 101 -17.63 8.72 5.82
CA LEU A 101 -16.97 8.46 7.11
C LEU A 101 -16.78 9.71 7.97
N LYS A 102 -17.04 10.92 7.45
CA LYS A 102 -16.82 12.19 8.17
C LYS A 102 -17.47 12.27 9.56
N ASP A 103 -18.62 11.60 9.75
CA ASP A 103 -19.38 11.62 11.00
C ASP A 103 -19.00 10.48 11.96
N PHE A 104 -18.04 9.62 11.59
CA PHE A 104 -17.56 8.52 12.43
C PHE A 104 -16.41 9.01 13.31
N SER A 105 -16.73 9.53 14.49
CA SER A 105 -15.73 9.99 15.47
C SER A 105 -14.73 8.91 15.92
N VAL A 106 -15.08 7.64 15.73
CA VAL A 106 -14.26 6.47 16.09
C VAL A 106 -13.31 6.01 14.98
N ILE A 107 -13.34 6.67 13.81
CA ILE A 107 -12.50 6.38 12.66
C ILE A 107 -11.70 7.62 12.29
N LYS A 108 -10.38 7.48 12.19
CA LYS A 108 -9.51 8.49 11.57
C LYS A 108 -9.24 8.09 10.12
N THR A 109 -9.62 8.95 9.17
CA THR A 109 -9.38 8.75 7.73
C THR A 109 -7.96 9.19 7.31
N PRO A 110 -7.47 8.76 6.13
CA PRO A 110 -6.17 9.21 5.63
C PRO A 110 -6.15 10.73 5.38
N VAL A 111 -5.06 11.39 5.77
CA VAL A 111 -4.88 12.83 5.54
C VAL A 111 -4.09 13.08 4.25
N GLU A 112 -4.58 13.94 3.38
CA GLU A 112 -3.82 14.52 2.27
C GLU A 112 -3.28 15.90 2.65
N ALA A 113 -1.95 16.00 2.84
CA ALA A 113 -1.30 17.27 3.14
C ALA A 113 -1.31 18.20 1.91
N SER A 114 -1.39 19.52 2.11
CA SER A 114 -1.47 20.53 1.02
C SER A 114 -0.28 20.51 0.05
N TRP A 115 0.87 19.97 0.48
CA TRP A 115 2.09 19.80 -0.33
C TRP A 115 2.20 18.43 -0.99
N ALA A 116 1.23 17.53 -0.79
CA ALA A 116 1.21 16.18 -1.32
C ALA A 116 -0.02 15.94 -2.21
N LYS A 117 0.12 15.01 -3.16
CA LYS A 117 -1.01 14.39 -3.87
C LYS A 117 -0.90 12.89 -3.64
N ASN A 118 -1.81 12.34 -2.84
CA ASN A 118 -1.97 10.93 -2.54
C ASN A 118 -2.64 10.21 -3.74
N VAL A 119 -2.15 9.02 -4.06
CA VAL A 119 -2.72 8.18 -5.15
C VAL A 119 -3.66 7.11 -4.61
N TYR A 120 -3.81 7.01 -3.28
CA TYR A 120 -4.70 6.09 -2.57
C TYR A 120 -4.56 4.65 -3.09
N TRP A 121 -3.31 4.13 -3.06
CA TRP A 121 -3.09 2.69 -3.26
C TRP A 121 -3.92 1.88 -2.26
N LEU A 122 -3.97 2.36 -1.03
CA LEU A 122 -4.86 1.90 0.02
C LEU A 122 -5.65 3.09 0.55
N TYR A 123 -6.91 2.85 0.93
CA TYR A 123 -7.66 3.77 1.77
C TYR A 123 -7.62 3.25 3.21
N SER A 124 -6.68 3.79 3.98
CA SER A 124 -6.22 3.26 5.26
C SER A 124 -6.75 4.10 6.43
N VAL A 125 -7.59 3.50 7.26
CA VAL A 125 -8.22 4.15 8.42
C VAL A 125 -7.67 3.59 9.73
N CYS A 126 -7.76 4.38 10.81
CA CYS A 126 -7.41 3.94 12.17
C CYS A 126 -8.62 4.02 13.09
N LEU A 127 -8.90 2.93 13.82
CA LEU A 127 -9.97 2.90 14.81
C LEU A 127 -9.54 3.57 16.13
N SER A 128 -10.51 4.03 16.93
CA SER A 128 -10.31 4.36 18.35
C SER A 128 -9.89 3.14 19.17
N GLU A 129 -9.19 3.37 20.29
CA GLU A 129 -8.57 2.31 21.11
C GLU A 129 -9.58 1.32 21.70
N ASP A 130 -10.81 1.76 21.92
CA ASP A 130 -11.88 0.92 22.48
C ASP A 130 -12.38 -0.15 21.51
N TYR A 131 -11.98 -0.11 20.23
CA TYR A 131 -12.46 -1.01 19.18
C TYR A 131 -11.45 -2.09 18.85
N ASN A 132 -11.96 -3.30 18.62
CA ASN A 132 -11.15 -4.44 18.20
C ASN A 132 -11.08 -4.49 16.67
N ARG A 133 -9.91 -4.11 16.13
CA ARG A 133 -9.63 -4.08 14.69
C ARG A 133 -9.70 -5.45 14.05
N ASP A 134 -9.14 -6.48 14.67
CA ASP A 134 -9.11 -7.84 14.09
C ASP A 134 -10.50 -8.48 14.08
N LEU A 135 -11.30 -8.26 15.13
CA LEU A 135 -12.71 -8.66 15.15
C LEU A 135 -13.49 -7.96 14.04
N LEU A 136 -13.26 -6.66 13.82
CA LEU A 136 -13.91 -5.92 12.74
C LEU A 136 -13.53 -6.49 11.37
N ILE A 137 -12.26 -6.82 11.14
CA ILE A 137 -11.80 -7.47 9.90
C ILE A 137 -12.55 -8.79 9.67
N ALA A 138 -12.67 -9.62 10.71
CA ALA A 138 -13.39 -10.89 10.61
C ALA A 138 -14.87 -10.70 10.28
N GLN A 139 -15.54 -9.76 10.95
CA GLN A 139 -16.95 -9.44 10.70
C GLN A 139 -17.18 -8.87 9.29
N LEU A 140 -16.30 -8.01 8.80
CA LEU A 140 -16.39 -7.50 7.43
C LEU A 140 -16.21 -8.62 6.40
N LEU A 141 -15.32 -9.57 6.67
CA LEU A 141 -15.11 -10.73 5.79
C LEU A 141 -16.34 -11.64 5.71
N GLU A 142 -17.06 -11.85 6.82
CA GLU A 142 -18.32 -12.60 6.84
C GLU A 142 -19.38 -11.99 5.92
N GLU A 143 -19.34 -10.67 5.74
CA GLU A 143 -20.20 -9.90 4.84
C GLU A 143 -19.60 -9.73 3.43
N GLY A 144 -18.55 -10.49 3.10
CA GLY A 144 -17.91 -10.47 1.78
C GLY A 144 -17.01 -9.26 1.52
N ILE A 145 -16.67 -8.47 2.54
CA ILE A 145 -15.82 -7.29 2.42
C ILE A 145 -14.40 -7.63 2.86
N GLU A 146 -13.53 -7.82 1.88
CA GLU A 146 -12.12 -8.09 2.13
C GLU A 146 -11.38 -6.81 2.57
N THR A 147 -10.73 -6.84 3.73
CA THR A 147 -9.88 -5.74 4.24
C THR A 147 -8.45 -6.22 4.49
N ARG A 148 -7.53 -5.30 4.79
CA ARG A 148 -6.17 -5.66 5.22
C ARG A 148 -5.78 -4.93 6.49
N PRO A 149 -5.18 -5.59 7.49
CA PRO A 149 -4.60 -4.89 8.63
C PRO A 149 -3.42 -4.01 8.15
N PHE A 150 -3.05 -3.02 8.96
CA PHE A 150 -1.75 -2.38 8.80
C PHE A 150 -0.64 -3.41 9.02
N PHE A 151 0.54 -3.10 8.49
CA PHE A 151 1.70 -3.98 8.63
C PHE A 151 2.14 -4.06 10.09
N TYR A 152 2.56 -5.25 10.50
CA TYR A 152 3.27 -5.41 11.77
C TYR A 152 4.58 -4.60 11.74
N PRO A 153 4.94 -3.94 12.85
CA PRO A 153 6.23 -3.27 12.94
C PRO A 153 7.37 -4.27 12.78
N LEU A 154 8.42 -3.90 12.04
CA LEU A 154 9.52 -4.82 11.73
C LEU A 154 10.14 -5.42 12.99
N HIS A 155 10.40 -4.60 14.00
CA HIS A 155 10.98 -4.99 15.29
C HIS A 155 10.13 -5.97 16.12
N HIS A 156 8.89 -6.28 15.72
CA HIS A 156 8.06 -7.32 16.34
C HIS A 156 8.07 -8.64 15.56
N MET A 157 8.59 -8.66 14.33
CA MET A 157 8.55 -9.86 13.48
C MET A 157 9.77 -10.75 13.70
N PRO A 158 9.61 -12.09 13.73
CA PRO A 158 10.70 -13.03 14.03
C PRO A 158 12.01 -12.83 13.26
N PRO A 159 12.02 -12.51 11.95
CA PRO A 159 13.27 -12.32 11.20
C PRO A 159 14.11 -11.11 11.64
N TYR A 160 13.56 -10.20 12.44
CA TYR A 160 14.19 -8.93 12.80
C TYR A 160 14.37 -8.74 14.30
N LEU A 161 13.95 -9.70 15.14
CA LEU A 161 13.96 -9.55 16.60
C LEU A 161 15.38 -9.30 17.14
N ALA A 162 16.36 -10.12 16.72
CA ALA A 162 17.74 -10.04 17.21
C ALA A 162 18.42 -8.69 16.88
N ASP A 163 18.08 -8.10 15.74
CA ASP A 163 18.67 -6.83 15.29
C ASP A 163 17.94 -5.61 15.86
N ASN A 164 16.82 -5.79 16.59
CA ASN A 164 15.94 -4.71 17.02
C ASN A 164 15.50 -4.81 18.49
N GLU A 165 16.25 -5.50 19.35
CA GLU A 165 15.90 -5.65 20.78
C GLU A 165 15.71 -4.30 21.51
N GLU A 166 16.44 -3.26 21.10
CA GLU A 166 16.34 -1.91 21.68
C GLU A 166 15.35 -0.98 20.94
N ALA A 167 14.70 -1.46 19.88
CA ALA A 167 13.84 -0.60 19.06
C ALA A 167 12.56 -0.22 19.82
N ASN A 168 12.37 1.09 20.05
CA ASN A 168 11.18 1.65 20.68
C ASN A 168 10.40 2.52 19.70
N CYS A 169 9.43 1.91 19.00
CA CYS A 169 8.62 2.58 17.98
C CYS A 169 7.12 2.57 18.36
N PRO A 170 6.71 3.27 19.43
CA PRO A 170 5.38 3.14 20.03
C PRO A 170 4.25 3.52 19.05
N VAL A 171 4.49 4.54 18.22
CA VAL A 171 3.52 4.96 17.19
C VAL A 171 3.30 3.87 16.13
N ALA A 172 4.36 3.14 15.75
CA ALA A 172 4.23 2.05 14.78
C ALA A 172 3.41 0.89 15.38
N VAL A 173 3.65 0.57 16.65
CA VAL A 173 2.91 -0.47 17.38
C VAL A 173 1.44 -0.09 17.51
N GLU A 174 1.15 1.15 17.90
CA GLU A 174 -0.21 1.68 18.01
C GLU A 174 -0.96 1.62 16.67
N LEU A 175 -0.36 2.13 15.59
CA LEU A 175 -0.96 2.13 14.26
C LEU A 175 -1.18 0.71 13.73
N ALA A 176 -0.25 -0.22 13.97
CA ALA A 176 -0.38 -1.60 13.53
C ALA A 176 -1.56 -2.32 14.22
N ALA A 177 -1.82 -2.02 15.49
CA ALA A 177 -2.93 -2.60 16.24
C ALA A 177 -4.30 -2.05 15.80
N ARG A 178 -4.36 -0.79 15.39
CA ARG A 178 -5.63 -0.07 15.17
C ARG A 178 -5.98 0.18 13.70
N GLY A 179 -5.00 0.09 12.80
CA GLY A 179 -5.15 0.49 11.41
C GLY A 179 -5.67 -0.63 10.50
N LEU A 180 -6.60 -0.35 9.60
CA LEU A 180 -6.99 -1.25 8.52
C LEU A 180 -7.14 -0.49 7.21
N SER A 181 -6.98 -1.20 6.10
CA SER A 181 -7.23 -0.68 4.76
C SER A 181 -8.53 -1.26 4.22
N LEU A 182 -9.43 -0.36 3.86
CA LEU A 182 -10.68 -0.67 3.16
C LEU A 182 -10.40 -0.98 1.68
N PRO A 183 -11.33 -1.67 0.99
CA PRO A 183 -11.26 -1.84 -0.47
C PRO A 183 -11.00 -0.51 -1.17
N SER A 184 -10.09 -0.49 -2.13
CA SER A 184 -9.66 0.76 -2.79
C SER A 184 -9.41 0.60 -4.29
N SER A 185 -9.95 -0.45 -4.92
CA SER A 185 -9.80 -0.69 -6.36
C SER A 185 -10.33 0.48 -7.20
N ALA A 186 -9.73 0.70 -8.38
CA ALA A 186 -10.22 1.68 -9.35
C ALA A 186 -11.60 1.31 -9.93
N THR A 187 -12.05 0.06 -9.75
CA THR A 187 -13.33 -0.47 -10.26
C THR A 187 -14.48 -0.39 -9.26
N LEU A 188 -14.24 0.05 -8.02
CA LEU A 188 -15.32 0.20 -7.04
C LEU A 188 -16.30 1.29 -7.48
N THR A 189 -17.59 1.03 -7.32
CA THR A 189 -18.66 2.01 -7.54
C THR A 189 -19.02 2.72 -6.23
N GLU A 190 -19.85 3.76 -6.32
CA GLU A 190 -20.35 4.47 -5.14
C GLU A 190 -21.28 3.58 -4.31
N GLU A 191 -22.03 2.69 -4.95
CA GLU A 191 -22.87 1.69 -4.30
C GLU A 191 -22.01 0.69 -3.51
N ASP A 192 -20.89 0.22 -4.08
CA ASP A 192 -19.95 -0.65 -3.37
C ASP A 192 -19.43 0.03 -2.09
N VAL A 193 -18.99 1.30 -2.20
CA VAL A 193 -18.48 2.07 -1.06
C VAL A 193 -19.59 2.31 -0.02
N THR A 194 -20.80 2.63 -0.46
CA THR A 194 -21.96 2.81 0.42
C THR A 194 -22.28 1.52 1.18
N TYR A 195 -22.27 0.38 0.50
CA TYR A 195 -22.44 -0.93 1.13
C TYR A 195 -21.34 -1.19 2.16
N ILE A 196 -20.07 -0.99 1.79
CA ILE A 196 -18.93 -1.19 2.68
C ILE A 196 -19.04 -0.34 3.95
N VAL A 197 -19.38 0.95 3.81
CA VAL A 197 -19.53 1.85 4.97
C VAL A 197 -20.76 1.49 5.81
N GLY A 198 -21.85 1.04 5.18
CA GLY A 198 -23.04 0.55 5.87
C GLY A 198 -22.74 -0.65 6.77
N VAL A 199 -22.06 -1.67 6.24
CA VAL A 199 -21.64 -2.85 7.01
C VAL A 199 -20.65 -2.45 8.09
N LEU A 200 -19.65 -1.63 7.77
CA LEU A 200 -18.69 -1.10 8.74
C LEU A 200 -19.38 -0.45 9.93
N ARG A 201 -20.42 0.37 9.70
CA ARG A 201 -21.23 0.99 10.76
C ARG A 201 -21.92 -0.06 11.63
N ALA A 202 -22.56 -1.05 11.02
CA ALA A 202 -23.26 -2.10 11.74
C ALA A 202 -22.32 -2.92 12.63
N CYS A 203 -21.15 -3.31 12.12
CA CYS A 203 -20.14 -4.04 12.89
C CYS A 203 -19.59 -3.22 14.06
N LEU A 204 -19.32 -1.93 13.86
CA LEU A 204 -18.87 -1.05 14.94
C LEU A 204 -19.93 -0.86 16.01
N GLN A 205 -21.21 -0.75 15.64
CA GLN A 205 -22.31 -0.67 16.58
C GLN A 205 -22.44 -1.96 17.40
N LYS A 206 -22.33 -3.12 16.77
CA LYS A 206 -22.34 -4.43 17.45
C LYS A 206 -21.26 -4.51 18.53
N GLN A 207 -20.04 -4.04 18.26
CA GLN A 207 -18.99 -4.00 19.29
C GLN A 207 -19.34 -3.09 20.47
N VAL A 208 -20.06 -1.98 20.25
CA VAL A 208 -20.52 -1.11 21.34
C VAL A 208 -21.56 -1.83 22.20
N ASP A 209 -22.51 -2.52 21.57
CA ASP A 209 -23.59 -3.21 22.26
C ASP A 209 -23.06 -4.41 23.07
N ASP A 210 -22.15 -5.19 22.49
CA ASP A 210 -21.48 -6.31 23.17
C ASP A 210 -20.65 -5.84 24.38
N ARG A 211 -20.02 -4.65 24.31
CA ARG A 211 -19.28 -4.07 25.45
C ARG A 211 -20.22 -3.65 26.58
N LYS A 212 -21.38 -3.07 26.26
CA LYS A 212 -22.39 -2.69 27.26
C LYS A 212 -22.95 -3.92 27.99
N GLN A 213 -23.29 -4.97 27.26
CA GLN A 213 -23.82 -6.22 27.84
C GLN A 213 -22.83 -6.95 28.76
N ARG A 214 -21.52 -6.74 28.60
CA ARG A 214 -20.49 -7.31 29.48
C ARG A 214 -20.19 -6.47 30.72
N ALA A 215 -20.64 -5.21 30.72
CA ALA A 215 -20.45 -4.29 31.83
C ALA A 215 -21.61 -4.31 32.85
N ASP A 216 -22.77 -4.84 32.44
CA ASP A 216 -23.95 -5.13 33.26
C ASP A 216 -23.88 -6.54 33.88
#